data_AF-A0A7Y4WGN3-F1
#
_entry.id   AF-A0A7Y4WGN3-F1
#
_cell.length_a   1.000
_cell.length_b   1.000
_cell.length_c   1.000
_cell.angle_alpha   90.00
_cell.angle_beta   90.00
_cell.angle_gamma   90.00
#
_symmetry.space_group_name_H-M   'P 1'
#
loop_
_entity.id
_entity.type
_entity.pdbx_description
1 polymer ?
#
loop_
_entity_poly.entity_id
_entity_poly.type
_entity_poly.pdbx_seq_one_letter_code
_entity_poly.pdbx_strand_id
1 'polypeptide(L)'
;MAVVQSISPRAFSTAIVADFVYARIVDERQFFTEKPEQRPANFQCPRCRRTSSFTIRWLRRTRKAQIPPGADARDRVIFEKSKDHLIRVDDDVTCKECGKRFEIPSHRALIFLEELEGLPQEDYDE
;
A
#
# COMPACT_ATOMS: atom_id res chain seq x y z
N MET A 1 49.18 8.96 -48.20
CA MET A 1 48.62 8.93 -46.84
C MET A 1 47.11 9.05 -46.92
N ALA A 2 46.37 7.97 -46.69
CA ALA A 2 44.92 7.98 -46.47
C ALA A 2 44.60 6.79 -45.56
N VAL A 3 44.34 7.07 -44.28
CA VAL A 3 44.01 6.06 -43.27
C VAL A 3 42.51 5.83 -43.35
N VAL A 4 42.12 4.65 -43.82
CA VAL A 4 40.72 4.20 -43.87
C VAL A 4 40.35 3.76 -42.46
N GLN A 5 39.62 4.61 -41.72
CA GLN A 5 39.11 4.25 -40.39
C GLN A 5 37.83 3.43 -40.53
N SER A 6 37.90 2.20 -40.05
CA SER A 6 36.81 1.22 -39.94
C SER A 6 35.70 1.73 -39.01
N ILE A 7 34.48 1.85 -39.54
CA ILE A 7 33.28 2.14 -38.77
C ILE A 7 32.78 0.83 -38.14
N SER A 8 32.84 0.73 -36.81
CA SER A 8 32.30 -0.39 -36.04
C SER A 8 30.77 -0.25 -35.89
N PRO A 9 29.97 -1.31 -36.10
CA PRO A 9 28.52 -1.24 -35.92
C PRO A 9 28.16 -1.19 -34.43
N ARG A 10 27.40 -0.16 -34.04
CA ARG A 10 26.81 0.00 -32.70
C ARG A 10 25.94 -1.21 -32.37
N ALA A 11 26.25 -1.88 -31.26
CA ALA A 11 25.39 -2.89 -30.66
C ALA A 11 24.03 -2.26 -30.31
N PHE A 12 22.97 -2.68 -31.02
CA PHE A 12 21.59 -2.38 -30.65
C PHE A 12 21.27 -3.19 -29.37
N SER A 13 21.13 -2.49 -28.25
CA SER A 13 20.75 -3.09 -26.97
C SER A 13 19.30 -3.60 -27.02
N THR A 14 19.12 -4.91 -26.85
CA THR A 14 17.84 -5.63 -26.81
C THR A 14 17.03 -5.40 -25.53
N ALA A 15 17.43 -4.46 -24.67
CA ALA A 15 16.78 -4.21 -23.38
C ALA A 15 15.41 -3.51 -23.47
N ILE A 16 15.07 -2.85 -24.59
CA ILE A 16 13.84 -2.05 -24.70
C ILE A 16 12.57 -2.92 -24.84
N VAL A 17 12.68 -4.18 -25.28
CA VAL A 17 11.50 -5.02 -25.58
C VAL A 17 10.93 -5.76 -24.35
N ALA A 18 11.67 -5.84 -23.24
CA ALA A 18 11.21 -6.57 -22.05
C ALA A 18 10.20 -5.76 -21.21
N ASP A 19 10.26 -4.42 -21.25
CA ASP A 19 9.40 -3.56 -20.43
C ASP A 19 7.98 -3.39 -21.02
N PHE A 20 7.78 -3.66 -22.31
CA PHE A 20 6.49 -3.47 -22.99
C PHE A 20 5.52 -4.65 -22.86
N VAL A 21 5.99 -5.83 -22.42
CA VAL A 21 5.18 -7.07 -22.42
C VAL A 21 4.47 -7.34 -21.08
N TYR A 22 4.77 -6.57 -20.02
CA TYR A 22 4.14 -6.74 -18.70
C TYR A 22 3.05 -5.68 -18.37
N ALA A 23 2.51 -4.98 -19.38
CA ALA A 23 1.53 -3.90 -19.19
C ALA A 23 0.08 -4.30 -19.54
N ARG A 24 -0.46 -5.36 -18.94
CA ARG A 24 -1.89 -5.72 -19.12
C ARG A 24 -2.64 -6.26 -17.91
N ILE A 25 -2.02 -6.29 -16.73
CA ILE A 25 -2.71 -6.65 -15.49
C ILE A 25 -2.87 -5.35 -14.73
N VAL A 26 -4.10 -4.84 -14.62
CA VAL A 26 -4.39 -3.70 -13.76
C VAL A 26 -4.04 -4.10 -12.32
N ASP A 27 -3.10 -3.38 -11.71
CA ASP A 27 -2.67 -3.66 -10.35
C ASP A 27 -3.70 -3.15 -9.34
N GLU A 28 -4.00 -3.95 -8.32
CA GLU A 28 -5.04 -3.64 -7.33
C GLU A 28 -4.80 -2.29 -6.61
N ARG A 29 -3.54 -1.85 -6.48
CA ARG A 29 -3.20 -0.56 -5.87
C ARG A 29 -3.73 0.61 -6.70
N GLN A 30 -3.92 0.43 -8.00
CA GLN A 30 -4.46 1.46 -8.89
C GLN A 30 -5.95 1.74 -8.63
N PHE A 31 -6.67 0.82 -7.97
CA PHE A 31 -8.08 1.01 -7.59
C PHE A 31 -8.28 2.02 -6.46
N PHE A 32 -7.23 2.36 -5.72
CA PHE A 32 -7.34 3.17 -4.51
C PHE A 32 -6.69 4.54 -4.64
N THR A 33 -7.23 5.48 -3.88
CA THR A 33 -6.58 6.74 -3.51
C THR A 33 -5.98 6.56 -2.14
N GLU A 34 -4.67 6.77 -2.03
CA GLU A 34 -3.92 6.61 -0.78
C GLU A 34 -3.76 7.96 -0.07
N LYS A 35 -4.12 8.03 1.21
CA LYS A 35 -3.91 9.21 2.06
C LYS A 35 -3.20 8.82 3.36
N PRO A 36 -2.07 9.45 3.71
CA PRO A 36 -1.42 9.21 4.99
C PRO A 36 -2.25 9.82 6.13
N GLU A 37 -2.41 9.06 7.20
CA GLU A 37 -3.13 9.43 8.42
C GLU A 37 -2.29 9.09 9.64
N GLN A 38 -2.45 9.83 10.74
CA GLN A 38 -1.78 9.54 12.00
C GLN A 38 -2.84 9.36 13.08
N ARG A 39 -2.79 8.23 13.80
CA ARG A 39 -3.75 7.94 14.87
C ARG A 39 -3.03 7.62 16.18
N PRO A 40 -3.45 8.20 17.31
CA PRO A 40 -2.87 7.88 18.62
C PRO A 40 -3.31 6.49 19.06
N ALA A 41 -2.39 5.73 19.65
CA ALA A 41 -2.63 4.43 20.24
C ALA A 41 -1.85 4.29 21.54
N ASN A 42 -2.44 3.62 22.53
CA ASN A 42 -1.82 3.45 23.84
C ASN A 42 -1.16 2.06 23.91
N PHE A 43 0.15 2.03 24.18
CA PHE A 43 0.88 0.78 24.32
C PHE A 43 1.70 0.78 25.62
N GLN A 44 1.90 -0.40 26.17
CA GLN A 44 2.79 -0.62 27.31
C GLN A 44 4.16 -1.06 26.80
N CYS A 45 5.22 -0.34 27.18
CA CYS A 45 6.57 -0.70 26.75
C CYS A 45 7.02 -1.99 27.45
N PRO A 46 7.54 -3.01 26.73
CA PRO A 46 7.98 -4.27 27.33
C PRO A 46 9.25 -4.12 28.18
N ARG A 47 10.01 -3.03 28.01
CA ARG A 47 11.27 -2.78 28.72
C ARG A 47 11.06 -2.05 30.04
N CYS A 48 10.39 -0.89 30.02
CA CYS A 48 10.18 -0.07 31.22
C CYS A 48 8.78 -0.25 31.85
N ARG A 49 7.90 -1.05 31.23
CA ARG A 49 6.52 -1.36 31.67
C ARG A 49 5.58 -0.16 31.83
N ARG A 50 5.98 1.03 31.36
CA ARG A 50 5.13 2.22 31.36
C ARG A 50 4.19 2.22 30.17
N THR A 51 2.95 2.65 30.42
CA THR A 51 1.93 2.85 29.39
C THR A 51 1.97 4.30 28.93
N SER A 52 2.00 4.51 27.62
CA SER A 52 2.06 5.85 27.03
C SER A 52 1.29 5.89 25.71
N SER A 53 0.93 7.10 25.28
CA SER A 53 0.30 7.31 23.97
C SER A 53 1.35 7.56 22.89
N PHE A 54 1.25 6.78 21.81
CA PHE A 54 2.13 6.78 20.65
C PHE A 54 1.33 7.17 19.41
N THR A 55 1.91 7.99 18.54
CA THR A 55 1.30 8.34 17.25
C THR A 55 1.73 7.32 16.21
N ILE A 56 0.79 6.57 15.68
CA ILE A 56 1.03 5.53 14.68
C ILE A 56 0.64 6.05 13.30
N ARG A 57 1.47 5.79 12.30
CA ARG A 57 1.17 6.10 10.90
C ARG A 57 0.28 5.02 10.30
N TRP A 58 -0.78 5.49 9.67
CA TRP A 58 -1.75 4.71 8.93
C TRP A 58 -1.81 5.21 7.48
N LEU A 59 -2.16 4.32 6.56
CA LEU A 59 -2.44 4.64 5.18
C LEU A 59 -3.91 4.33 4.93
N ARG A 60 -4.71 5.38 4.71
CA ARG A 60 -6.10 5.23 4.30
C ARG A 60 -6.15 4.96 2.81
N ARG A 61 -6.70 3.81 2.45
CA ARG A 61 -7.01 3.43 1.07
C ARG A 61 -8.50 3.54 0.86
N THR A 62 -8.89 4.51 0.04
CA THR A 62 -10.27 4.75 -0.38
C THR A 62 -10.41 4.35 -1.84
N ARG A 63 -11.35 3.46 -2.14
CA ARG A 63 -11.64 3.00 -3.50
C ARG A 63 -12.03 4.20 -4.35
N LYS A 64 -11.49 4.26 -5.58
CA LYS A 64 -11.86 5.30 -6.54
C LYS A 64 -13.31 5.12 -6.98
N ALA A 65 -13.94 6.17 -7.48
CA ALA A 65 -15.30 6.07 -8.02
C ALA A 65 -15.38 5.31 -9.35
N GLN A 66 -14.27 5.26 -10.10
CA GLN A 66 -14.19 4.62 -11.40
C GLN A 66 -13.03 3.64 -11.48
N ILE A 67 -13.26 2.56 -12.22
CA ILE A 67 -12.25 1.55 -12.52
C ILE A 67 -11.24 2.15 -13.52
N PRO A 68 -9.93 1.89 -13.36
CA PRO A 68 -8.91 2.34 -14.31
C PRO A 68 -9.20 1.92 -15.76
N PRO A 69 -8.84 2.76 -16.75
CA PRO A 69 -8.98 2.41 -18.16
C PRO A 69 -8.12 1.19 -18.49
N GLY A 70 -8.70 0.19 -19.17
CA GLY A 70 -8.02 -1.06 -19.51
C GLY A 70 -8.28 -2.23 -18.55
N ALA A 71 -9.21 -2.08 -17.60
CA ALA A 71 -9.62 -3.15 -16.70
C ALA A 71 -10.50 -4.22 -17.36
N ASP A 72 -10.12 -5.48 -17.17
CA ASP A 72 -10.84 -6.65 -17.66
C ASP A 72 -12.02 -7.03 -16.74
N ALA A 73 -12.80 -8.04 -17.13
CA ALA A 73 -13.93 -8.55 -16.32
C ALA A 73 -13.49 -9.01 -14.92
N ARG A 74 -12.31 -9.61 -14.80
CA ARG A 74 -11.73 -10.03 -13.51
C ARG A 74 -11.48 -8.85 -12.58
N ASP A 75 -10.90 -7.79 -13.12
CA ASP A 75 -10.53 -6.59 -12.37
C ASP A 75 -11.78 -5.88 -11.82
N ARG A 76 -12.88 -5.93 -12.58
CA ARG A 76 -14.19 -5.41 -12.13
C ARG A 76 -14.71 -6.15 -10.89
N VAL A 77 -14.62 -7.48 -10.89
CA VAL A 77 -15.03 -8.30 -9.74
C VAL A 77 -14.16 -8.02 -8.51
N ILE A 78 -12.84 -7.84 -8.70
CA ILE A 78 -11.93 -7.49 -7.60
C ILE A 78 -12.27 -6.10 -7.06
N PHE A 79 -12.45 -5.12 -7.95
CA PHE A 79 -12.80 -3.75 -7.59
C PHE A 79 -14.12 -3.67 -6.81
N GLU A 80 -15.14 -4.42 -7.23
CA GLU A 80 -16.43 -4.51 -6.56
C GLU A 80 -16.29 -5.02 -5.11
N LYS A 81 -15.50 -6.08 -4.91
CA LYS A 81 -15.23 -6.68 -3.59
C LYS A 81 -14.27 -5.87 -2.73
N SER A 82 -13.53 -4.94 -3.32
CA SER A 82 -12.55 -4.14 -2.62
C SER A 82 -13.23 -3.09 -1.73
N LYS A 83 -12.91 -3.12 -0.43
CA LYS A 83 -13.46 -2.22 0.58
C LYS A 83 -12.46 -1.13 0.97
N ASP A 84 -12.98 -0.02 1.48
CA ASP A 84 -12.14 1.04 2.04
C ASP A 84 -11.55 0.60 3.37
N HIS A 85 -10.25 0.83 3.54
CA HIS A 85 -9.52 0.32 4.69
C HIS A 85 -8.31 1.17 5.06
N LEU A 86 -7.86 1.00 6.30
CA LEU A 86 -6.65 1.57 6.87
C LEU A 86 -5.60 0.47 7.00
N ILE A 87 -4.39 0.75 6.53
CA ILE A 87 -3.22 -0.11 6.70
C ILE A 87 -2.26 0.55 7.67
N ARG A 88 -1.84 -0.17 8.70
CA ARG A 88 -0.79 0.29 9.61
C ARG A 88 0.56 0.26 8.87
N VAL A 89 1.25 1.40 8.85
CA VAL A 89 2.55 1.54 8.15
C VAL A 89 3.72 1.31 9.10
N ASP A 90 3.54 1.61 10.39
CA ASP A 90 4.57 1.37 11.40
C ASP A 90 4.44 -0.04 12.00
N ASP A 91 5.56 -0.76 12.07
CA ASP A 91 5.66 -2.04 12.77
C ASP A 91 6.23 -1.88 14.19
N ASP A 92 6.99 -0.82 14.43
CA ASP A 92 7.64 -0.56 15.71
C ASP A 92 7.54 0.91 16.13
N VAL A 93 7.66 1.15 17.44
CA VAL A 93 7.65 2.50 18.04
C VAL A 93 8.78 2.68 19.03
N THR A 94 9.27 3.91 19.14
CA THR A 94 10.27 4.29 20.15
C THR A 94 9.58 4.74 21.43
N CYS A 95 9.87 4.07 22.54
CA CYS A 95 9.39 4.48 23.85
C CYS A 95 9.94 5.87 24.22
N LYS A 96 9.07 6.85 24.47
CA LYS A 96 9.46 8.22 24.89
C LYS A 96 10.25 8.24 26.21
N GLU A 97 10.03 7.23 27.05
CA GLU A 97 10.54 7.17 28.42
C GLU A 97 11.90 6.47 28.57
N CYS A 98 12.15 5.40 27.81
CA CYS A 98 13.42 4.66 27.88
C CYS A 98 14.22 4.71 26.57
N GLY A 99 13.68 5.34 25.52
CA GLY A 99 14.33 5.47 24.21
C GLY A 99 14.48 4.16 23.43
N LYS A 100 13.99 3.04 23.95
CA LYS A 100 14.08 1.73 23.27
C LYS A 100 12.91 1.55 22.30
N ARG A 101 13.24 1.01 21.12
CA ARG A 101 12.26 0.58 20.10
C ARG A 101 11.65 -0.76 20.50
N PHE A 102 10.36 -0.92 20.25
CA PHE A 102 9.64 -2.17 20.42
C PHE A 102 8.57 -2.33 19.35
N GLU A 103 8.30 -3.57 18.97
CA GLU A 103 7.26 -3.93 18.01
C GLU A 103 5.86 -3.65 18.57
N ILE A 104 4.97 -3.14 17.74
CA ILE A 104 3.58 -2.89 18.13
C ILE A 104 2.88 -4.24 18.36
N PRO A 105 2.41 -4.56 19.58
CA PRO A 105 1.89 -5.90 19.92
C PRO A 105 0.51 -6.22 19.31
N SER A 106 -0.03 -5.36 18.45
CA SER A 106 -1.32 -5.58 17.79
C SER A 106 -1.15 -6.43 16.54
N HIS A 107 -1.80 -7.60 16.52
CA HIS A 107 -1.92 -8.47 15.37
C HIS A 107 -2.74 -7.85 14.22
N ARG A 108 -3.55 -6.81 14.50
CA ARG A 108 -4.36 -6.13 13.48
C ARG A 108 -3.55 -5.02 12.82
N ALA A 109 -3.11 -5.26 11.58
CA ALA A 109 -2.46 -4.28 10.71
C ALA A 109 -3.42 -3.66 9.67
N LEU A 110 -4.66 -4.16 9.61
CA LEU A 110 -5.67 -3.78 8.63
C LEU A 110 -6.99 -3.54 9.36
N ILE A 111 -7.65 -2.42 9.09
CA ILE A 111 -8.95 -2.04 9.67
C ILE A 111 -9.85 -1.55 8.54
N PHE A 112 -11.04 -2.13 8.38
CA PHE A 112 -12.02 -1.60 7.43
C PHE A 112 -12.62 -0.30 7.96
N LEU A 113 -12.79 0.71 7.11
CA LEU A 113 -13.36 1.99 7.55
C LEU A 113 -14.79 1.81 8.10
N GLU A 114 -15.55 0.90 7.52
CA GLU A 114 -16.88 0.47 7.96
C GLU A 114 -16.90 -0.08 9.40
N GLU A 115 -15.87 -0.80 9.84
CA GLU A 115 -15.75 -1.28 11.23
C GLU A 115 -15.53 -0.11 12.21
N LEU A 116 -14.80 0.91 11.75
CA LEU A 116 -14.51 2.10 12.55
C LEU A 116 -15.71 3.04 12.67
N GLU A 117 -16.53 3.10 11.62
CA GLU A 117 -17.73 3.96 11.55
C GLU A 117 -18.99 3.27 12.08
N GLY A 118 -18.93 1.97 12.35
CA GLY A 118 -19.99 1.23 13.04
C GLY A 118 -21.16 0.89 12.15
N LEU A 119 -21.01 -0.25 11.45
CA LEU A 119 -22.02 -1.09 10.76
C LEU A 119 -22.52 -0.61 9.37
N PRO A 120 -22.52 -1.48 8.34
CA PRO A 120 -23.32 -1.29 7.13
C PRO A 120 -24.78 -1.65 7.34
N GLN A 121 -25.61 -0.94 6.59
CA GLN A 121 -26.98 -1.30 6.26
C GLN A 121 -26.94 -2.56 5.38
N GLU A 122 -27.60 -3.63 5.84
CA GLU A 122 -27.76 -4.87 5.10
C GLU A 122 -28.63 -4.62 3.85
N ASP A 123 -28.05 -4.61 2.67
CA ASP A 123 -28.72 -4.91 1.41
C ASP A 123 -28.18 -6.25 0.88
N TYR A 124 -28.50 -7.33 1.59
CA TYR A 124 -28.56 -8.65 0.96
C TYR A 124 -29.76 -8.66 0.03
N ASP A 125 -29.56 -8.25 -1.23
CA ASP A 125 -30.54 -8.48 -2.28
C ASP A 125 -30.73 -10.00 -2.47
N GLU A 126 -31.97 -10.46 -2.35
CA GLU A 126 -32.46 -11.83 -2.54
C GLU A 126 -32.50 -12.27 -4.02
#